data_AF-A0A395J4J7-F1
#
_entry.id   AF-A0A395J4J7-F1
#
_cell.length_a   1.000
_cell.length_b   1.000
_cell.length_c   1.000
_cell.angle_alpha   90.00
_cell.angle_beta   90.00
_cell.angle_gamma   90.00
#
_symmetry.space_group_name_H-M   'P 1'
#
loop_
_entity.id
_entity.type
_entity.pdbx_description
1 polymer ?
#
loop_
_entity_poly.entity_id
_entity_poly.type
_entity_poly.pdbx_seq_one_letter_code
_entity_poly.pdbx_strand_id
1 'polypeptide(L)' 'MSPRANSTEKSDDEKLLIVMLSQWNPLPAINNHKLSAALWIKAGAAAVRWFRFKAKLSKNDGSEAAGNDMKLE' A
#
# COMPACT_ATOMS: atom_id res chain seq x y z
N MET A 1 -23.16 6.89 -19.63
CA MET A 1 -22.97 6.57 -18.20
C MET A 1 -21.48 6.64 -17.90
N SER A 2 -21.03 7.61 -17.10
CA SER A 2 -19.63 7.64 -16.63
C SER A 2 -19.41 6.50 -15.64
N PRO A 3 -18.33 5.72 -15.74
CA PRO A 3 -17.99 4.77 -14.69
C PRO A 3 -17.65 5.57 -13.44
N ARG A 4 -18.51 5.45 -12.43
CA ARG A 4 -18.29 5.96 -11.07
C ARG A 4 -16.96 5.37 -10.61
N ALA A 5 -15.93 6.20 -10.51
CA ALA A 5 -14.69 5.82 -9.88
C ALA A 5 -15.04 5.46 -8.43
N ASN A 6 -15.13 4.17 -8.15
CA ASN A 6 -15.14 3.68 -6.79
C ASN A 6 -13.78 4.08 -6.22
N SER A 7 -13.74 5.19 -5.48
CA SER A 7 -12.67 5.43 -4.52
C SER A 7 -12.76 4.28 -3.53
N THR A 8 -12.03 3.19 -3.79
CA THR A 8 -11.86 2.12 -2.81
C THR A 8 -11.04 2.72 -1.69
N GLU A 9 -11.73 3.30 -0.71
CA GLU A 9 -11.11 3.62 0.57
C GLU A 9 -10.45 2.34 1.09
N LYS A 10 -9.19 2.49 1.50
CA LYS A 10 -8.43 1.39 2.11
C LYS A 10 -9.14 0.96 3.39
N SER A 11 -9.21 -0.33 3.66
CA SER A 11 -9.68 -0.81 4.96
C SER A 11 -8.74 -0.33 6.07
N ASP A 12 -9.25 -0.24 7.30
CA ASP A 12 -8.41 0.19 8.44
C ASP A 12 -7.24 -0.77 8.69
N ASP A 13 -7.42 -2.07 8.45
CA ASP A 13 -6.33 -3.06 8.47
C ASP A 13 -5.26 -2.75 7.42
N GLU A 14 -5.64 -2.32 6.21
CA GLU A 14 -4.68 -1.94 5.16
C GLU A 14 -3.92 -0.68 5.57
N LYS A 15 -4.59 0.31 6.17
CA LYS A 15 -3.95 1.52 6.70
C LYS A 15 -2.96 1.16 7.82
N LEU A 16 -3.35 0.30 8.75
CA LEU A 16 -2.49 -0.17 9.85
C LEU A 16 -1.23 -0.86 9.31
N LEU A 17 -1.37 -1.78 8.35
CA LEU A 17 -0.24 -2.46 7.73
C LEU A 17 0.70 -1.49 7.00
N ILE A 18 0.17 -0.46 6.35
CA ILE A 18 0.96 0.58 5.68
C ILE A 18 1.79 1.36 6.68
N VAL A 19 1.18 1.84 7.76
CA VAL A 19 1.88 2.60 8.82
C VAL A 19 2.93 1.74 9.52
N MET A 20 2.61 0.47 9.80
CA MET A 20 3.57 -0.46 10.39
C MET A 20 4.79 -0.68 9.47
N LEU A 21 4.56 -0.81 8.16
CA LEU A 21 5.64 -1.04 7.20
C LEU A 21 6.48 0.21 6.94
N SER A 22 5.89 1.41 6.94
CA SER A 22 6.65 2.65 6.75
C SER A 22 7.64 2.94 7.89
N GLN A 23 7.37 2.44 9.10
CA GLN A 23 8.29 2.54 10.23
C GLN A 23 9.58 1.71 10.05
N TRP A 24 9.62 0.76 9.12
CA TRP A 24 10.81 -0.08 8.90
C TRP A 24 11.73 0.55 7.84
N ASN A 25 12.90 1.02 8.27
CA ASN A 25 13.94 1.53 7.36
C ASN A 25 15.28 0.77 7.55
N PRO A 26 15.74 -0.04 6.57
CA PRO A 26 15.10 -0.31 5.28
C PRO A 26 13.93 -1.31 5.38
N LEU A 27 13.01 -1.21 4.42
CA LEU A 27 11.93 -2.19 4.24
C LEU A 27 12.49 -3.62 4.10
N PRO A 28 11.75 -4.64 4.59
CA PRO A 28 12.26 -6.00 4.66
C PRO A 28 12.42 -6.58 3.25
N ALA A 29 13.46 -7.37 3.06
CA ALA A 29 13.63 -8.16 1.84
C ALA A 29 12.54 -9.24 1.79
N ILE A 30 11.75 -9.27 0.71
CA ILE A 30 10.70 -10.26 0.52
C ILE A 30 11.12 -11.28 -0.53
N ASN A 31 10.87 -12.56 -0.23
CA ASN A 31 11.03 -13.65 -1.19
C ASN A 31 9.85 -13.66 -2.17
N ASN A 32 10.11 -13.30 -3.43
CA ASN A 32 9.09 -13.21 -4.47
C ASN A 32 8.40 -14.54 -4.79
N HIS A 33 9.05 -15.69 -4.60
CA HIS A 33 8.43 -17.00 -4.81
C HIS A 33 7.40 -17.32 -3.71
N LYS A 34 7.72 -17.00 -2.46
CA LYS A 34 6.78 -17.14 -1.34
C LYS A 34 5.60 -16.18 -1.50
N LEU A 35 5.89 -14.93 -1.85
CA LEU A 35 4.87 -13.91 -2.13
C LEU A 35 3.95 -14.33 -3.29
N SER A 36 4.52 -14.89 -4.35
CA SER A 36 3.76 -15.31 -5.51
C SER A 36 2.90 -16.54 -5.22
N ALA A 37 3.40 -17.49 -4.42
CA ALA A 37 2.61 -18.63 -3.95
C ALA A 37 1.45 -18.18 -3.06
N ALA A 38 1.69 -17.27 -2.11
CA ALA A 38 0.66 -16.75 -1.23
C ALA A 38 -0.44 -15.97 -1.99
N LEU A 39 -0.04 -15.23 -3.03
CA LEU A 39 -0.95 -14.43 -3.85
C LEU A 39 -1.49 -15.19 -5.08
N TRP A 40 -1.09 -16.45 -5.29
CA TRP A 40 -1.46 -17.25 -6.46
C TRP A 40 -1.17 -16.55 -7.80
N ILE A 41 -0.04 -15.84 -7.88
CA ILE A 41 0.43 -15.13 -9.09
C ILE A 41 1.81 -15.62 -9.51
N LYS A 42 2.29 -15.19 -10.68
CA LYS A 42 3.67 -15.44 -11.13
C LYS A 42 4.67 -14.64 -10.30
N ALA A 43 5.85 -15.20 -10.05
CA ALA A 43 6.92 -14.56 -9.28
C ALA A 43 7.32 -13.16 -9.80
N GLY A 44 7.40 -12.99 -11.13
CA GLY A 44 7.66 -11.68 -11.74
C GLY A 44 6.56 -10.65 -11.45
N ALA A 45 5.28 -11.07 -11.49
CA ALA A 45 4.16 -10.19 -11.16
C ALA A 45 4.14 -9.81 -9.67
N ALA A 46 4.50 -10.75 -8.79
CA ALA A 46 4.67 -10.50 -7.36
C ALA A 46 5.79 -9.48 -7.08
N ALA A 47 6.93 -9.62 -7.76
CA ALA A 47 8.05 -8.69 -7.65
C ALA A 47 7.65 -7.26 -8.07
N VAL A 48 6.97 -7.11 -9.21
CA VAL A 48 6.47 -5.81 -9.68
C VAL A 48 5.43 -5.24 -8.71
N ARG A 49 4.53 -6.06 -8.19
CA ARG A 49 3.53 -5.62 -7.21
C ARG A 49 4.18 -5.14 -5.91
N TRP A 50 5.17 -5.87 -5.39
CA TRP A 50 5.96 -5.48 -4.22
C TRP A 50 6.71 -4.16 -4.47
N PHE A 51 7.37 -4.03 -5.62
CA PHE A 51 8.06 -2.79 -6.00
C PHE A 51 7.11 -1.58 -6.01
N ARG A 52 5.93 -1.73 -6.62
CA ARG A 52 4.90 -0.67 -6.65
C ARG A 52 4.38 -0.33 -5.25
N PHE A 53 4.25 -1.33 -4.38
CA PHE A 53 3.83 -1.11 -3.00
C PHE A 53 4.86 -0.30 -2.22
N LYS A 54 6.16 -0.65 -2.31
CA LYS A 54 7.25 0.14 -1.70
C LYS A 54 7.27 1.58 -2.19
N ALA A 55 7.08 1.79 -3.49
CA ALA A 55 7.00 3.14 -4.07
C ALA A 55 5.78 3.94 -3.58
N LYS A 56 4.67 3.27 -3.23
CA LYS A 56 3.50 3.92 -2.61
C LYS A 56 3.77 4.27 -1.14
N LEU A 57 4.43 3.40 -0.38
CA LEU A 57 4.83 3.67 1.00
C LEU A 57 5.68 4.93 1.09
N SER A 58 6.75 5.00 0.28
CA SER A 58 7.64 6.17 0.25
C SER A 58 6.95 7.48 -0.16
N LYS A 59 5.80 7.41 -0.85
CA LYS A 59 5.00 8.60 -1.19
C LYS A 59 4.04 9.00 -0.06
N ASN A 60 3.53 8.02 0.69
CA ASN A 60 2.66 8.24 1.84
C ASN A 60 3.40 8.82 3.04
N ASP A 61 4.70 8.55 3.20
CA ASP A 61 5.55 9.20 4.22
C ASP A 61 5.59 10.73 4.09
N GLY A 62 5.20 11.29 2.93
CA GLY A 62 5.06 12.72 2.70
C GLY A 62 3.63 13.24 2.63
N SER A 63 2.59 12.39 2.75
CA SER A 63 1.19 12.78 2.48
C SER A 63 0.25 12.80 3.69
N GLU A 64 0.75 12.60 4.91
CA GLU A 64 -0.03 12.83 6.15
C GLU A 64 -0.31 14.32 6.42
N ALA A 65 0.02 15.23 5.50
CA ALA A 65 -0.32 16.66 5.61
C ALA A 65 -1.60 17.07 4.85
N ALA A 66 -2.23 16.22 4.05
CA ALA A 66 -3.37 16.62 3.21
C ALA A 66 -4.52 15.62 3.29
N GLY A 67 -5.15 15.55 4.46
CA GLY A 67 -6.36 14.75 4.66
C GLY A 67 -7.00 14.90 6.04
N ASN A 68 -6.73 16.00 6.75
CA ASN A 68 -7.51 16.37 7.92
C ASN A 68 -8.47 17.47 7.51
N ASP A 69 -9.54 17.12 6.79
CA ASP A 69 -10.71 17.98 6.71
C ASP A 69 -11.32 18.02 8.12
N MET A 70 -10.96 19.07 8.85
CA MET A 70 -11.61 19.49 10.07
C MET A 70 -13.11 19.62 9.79
N LYS A 71 -13.92 18.79 10.43
CA LYS A 71 -15.26 19.21 10.84
C LYS A 71 -15.40 18.95 12.33
N LEU A 72 -14.93 19.94 13.10
CA LEU A 72 -15.37 20.19 14.46
C LEU A 72 -16.80 20.74 14.36
N GLU A 73 -17.76 20.06 14.98
CA GLU A 73 -19.07 20.61 15.31
C GLU A 73 -19.19 20.68 16.84
#